data_AF-A0A4Q3G0F4-F1
#
_entry.id   AF-A0A4Q3G0F4-F1
#
_cell.length_a   1.000
_cell.length_b   1.000
_cell.length_c   1.000
_cell.angle_alpha   90.00
_cell.angle_beta   90.00
_cell.angle_gamma   90.00
#
_symmetry.space_group_name_H-M   'P 1'
#
loop_
_entity.id
_entity.type
_entity.pdbx_description
1 polymer ?
#
loop_
_entity_poly.entity_id
_entity_poly.type
_entity_poly.pdbx_seq_one_letter_code
_entity_poly.pdbx_strand_id
1 'polypeptide(L)'
;LFWWADAETRNVILRRFAVSREILQDAASDIFAMAAEENWQDPVSRKALQFIERRQRSRLASEEEAAKSLEDAVTGAQHGLTPEIAEEISYLSGIKPMIGARIFTDPGGEPIAVLCKATGLPKQAIRALWRGLKRSEADGAGGPSPALERVMIVYDMIAVDRAQTVLRYWNWSMTSVLTPALVRAVRNDGELTPGEYSDPEWAAMLTLSKDFDR
;
A
#
# COMPACT_ATOMS: atom_id res chain seq x y z
N LEU A 1 -9.57 -9.78 1.75
CA LEU A 1 -10.22 -9.68 3.09
C LEU A 1 -10.26 -8.24 3.59
N PHE A 2 -9.13 -7.60 3.90
CA PHE A 2 -9.10 -6.23 4.47
C PHE A 2 -9.94 -5.20 3.69
N TRP A 3 -9.78 -5.15 2.36
CA TRP A 3 -10.43 -4.14 1.50
C TRP A 3 -11.97 -4.20 1.50
N TRP A 4 -12.56 -5.35 1.85
CA TRP A 4 -14.01 -5.58 1.84
C TRP A 4 -14.61 -5.67 3.25
N ALA A 5 -13.75 -5.58 4.27
CA ALA A 5 -14.17 -5.63 5.66
C ALA A 5 -14.69 -4.26 6.13
N ASP A 6 -15.64 -4.28 7.07
CA ASP A 6 -16.07 -3.11 7.82
C ASP A 6 -14.94 -2.58 8.74
N ALA A 7 -15.14 -1.40 9.33
CA ALA A 7 -14.12 -0.74 10.14
C ALA A 7 -13.71 -1.54 11.39
N GLU A 8 -14.63 -2.25 12.04
CA GLU A 8 -14.34 -3.05 13.23
C GLU A 8 -13.49 -4.27 12.83
N THR A 9 -13.92 -4.98 11.79
CA THR A 9 -13.18 -6.13 11.24
C THR A 9 -11.79 -5.71 10.75
N ARG A 10 -11.65 -4.55 10.07
CA ARG A 10 -10.35 -3.99 9.67
C ARG A 10 -9.44 -3.76 10.88
N ASN A 11 -9.98 -3.23 11.97
CA ASN A 11 -9.23 -3.02 13.21
C ASN A 11 -8.70 -4.34 13.78
N VAL A 12 -9.55 -5.38 13.83
CA VAL A 12 -9.16 -6.73 14.27
C VAL A 12 -8.04 -7.30 13.38
N ILE A 13 -8.16 -7.18 12.06
CA ILE A 13 -7.13 -7.64 11.11
C ILE A 13 -5.79 -6.96 11.40
N LEU A 14 -5.75 -5.64 11.53
CA LEU A 14 -4.52 -4.88 11.77
C LEU A 14 -3.92 -5.15 13.16
N ARG A 15 -4.74 -5.50 14.17
CA ARG A 15 -4.25 -5.89 15.50
C ARG A 15 -3.67 -7.30 15.53
N ARG A 16 -4.32 -8.25 14.83
CA ARG A 16 -4.01 -9.68 14.88
C ARG A 16 -3.05 -10.16 13.80
N PHE A 17 -2.56 -9.29 12.92
CA PHE A 17 -1.56 -9.67 11.92
C PHE A 17 -0.25 -10.08 12.64
N ALA A 18 0.02 -11.39 12.69
CA ALA A 18 0.77 -12.03 13.79
C ALA A 18 2.17 -12.57 13.46
N VAL A 19 2.77 -12.24 12.31
CA VAL A 19 4.15 -12.69 12.03
C VAL A 19 5.09 -11.51 12.17
N SER A 20 5.99 -11.57 13.16
CA SER A 20 7.15 -10.68 13.23
C SER A 20 8.05 -10.96 12.03
N ARG A 21 8.26 -9.97 11.18
CA ARG A 21 9.07 -10.14 9.98
C ARG A 21 10.55 -10.30 10.33
N GLU A 22 10.97 -9.84 11.50
CA GLU A 22 12.32 -10.05 12.03
C GLU A 22 12.67 -11.54 12.08
N ILE A 23 11.73 -12.41 12.46
CA ILE A 23 11.95 -13.87 12.49
C ILE A 23 12.20 -14.40 11.07
N LEU A 24 11.44 -13.93 10.09
CA LEU A 24 11.62 -14.35 8.70
C LEU A 24 12.92 -13.80 8.10
N GLN A 25 13.33 -12.59 8.47
CA GLN A 25 14.60 -12.01 8.06
C GLN A 25 15.79 -12.74 8.65
N ASP A 26 15.72 -13.10 9.93
CA ASP A 26 16.75 -13.84 10.63
C ASP A 26 16.93 -15.23 10.02
N ALA A 27 15.82 -15.94 9.82
CA ALA A 27 15.81 -17.28 9.22
C ALA A 27 16.31 -17.33 7.77
N ALA A 28 16.29 -16.21 7.04
CA ALA A 28 16.73 -16.10 5.65
C ALA A 28 17.99 -15.24 5.47
N SER A 29 18.71 -14.95 6.56
CA SER A 29 19.85 -14.02 6.52
C SER A 29 20.99 -14.50 5.63
N ASP A 30 21.20 -15.82 5.54
CA ASP A 30 22.16 -16.47 4.65
C ASP A 30 21.76 -16.31 3.17
N ILE A 31 20.48 -16.48 2.84
CA ILE A 31 19.95 -16.30 1.49
C ILE A 31 20.15 -14.85 1.01
N PHE A 32 19.98 -13.85 1.90
CA PHE A 32 20.28 -12.46 1.56
C PHE A 32 21.75 -12.23 1.19
N ALA A 33 22.68 -12.88 1.89
CA ALA A 33 24.11 -12.78 1.58
C ALA A 33 24.44 -13.43 0.23
N MET A 34 23.94 -14.65 0.00
CA MET A 34 24.10 -15.36 -1.27
C MET A 34 23.53 -14.57 -2.45
N ALA A 35 22.32 -14.04 -2.30
CA ALA A 35 21.69 -13.23 -3.35
C ALA A 35 22.49 -11.96 -3.66
N ALA A 36 23.14 -11.35 -2.67
CA ALA A 36 24.01 -10.19 -2.89
C ALA A 36 25.30 -10.57 -3.63
N GLU A 37 25.94 -11.69 -3.28
CA GLU A 37 27.12 -12.22 -3.97
C GLU A 37 26.84 -12.53 -5.45
N GLU A 38 25.65 -13.05 -5.75
CA GLU A 38 25.18 -13.34 -7.11
C GLU A 38 24.60 -12.12 -7.83
N ASN A 39 24.78 -10.91 -7.29
CA ASN A 39 24.25 -9.66 -7.84
C ASN A 39 22.74 -9.73 -8.15
N TRP A 40 21.99 -10.40 -7.27
CA TRP A 40 20.54 -10.59 -7.32
C TRP A 40 20.05 -11.29 -8.58
N GLN A 41 20.88 -12.05 -9.30
CA GLN A 41 20.54 -12.55 -10.64
C GLN A 41 19.33 -13.48 -10.67
N ASP A 42 19.11 -14.31 -9.65
CA ASP A 42 17.96 -15.22 -9.59
C ASP A 42 16.63 -14.47 -9.38
N PRO A 43 15.70 -14.49 -10.36
CA PRO A 43 14.43 -13.79 -10.24
C PRO A 43 13.51 -14.33 -9.13
N VAL A 44 13.59 -15.64 -8.83
CA VAL A 44 12.74 -16.29 -7.83
C VAL A 44 13.15 -15.86 -6.43
N SER A 45 14.44 -15.98 -6.11
CA SER A 45 15.02 -15.52 -4.85
C SER A 45 14.82 -14.02 -4.67
N ARG A 46 15.06 -13.21 -5.70
CA ARG A 46 14.80 -11.76 -5.65
C ARG A 46 13.35 -11.44 -5.28
N LYS A 47 12.39 -12.14 -5.89
CA LYS A 47 10.96 -11.96 -5.61
C LYS A 47 10.58 -12.42 -4.20
N ALA A 48 11.15 -13.53 -3.71
CA ALA A 48 10.92 -14.03 -2.36
C ALA A 48 11.51 -13.08 -1.29
N LEU A 49 12.75 -12.62 -1.49
CA LEU A 49 13.46 -11.72 -0.57
C LEU A 49 12.78 -10.35 -0.47
N GLN A 50 12.16 -9.84 -1.54
CA GLN A 50 11.34 -8.61 -1.48
C GLN A 50 10.21 -8.68 -0.43
N PHE A 51 9.70 -9.87 -0.10
CA PHE A 51 8.66 -10.04 0.91
C PHE A 51 9.17 -9.77 2.33
N ILE A 52 10.42 -10.14 2.59
CA ILE A 52 11.05 -10.04 3.91
C ILE A 52 12.09 -8.93 4.00
N GLU A 53 12.34 -8.19 2.92
CA GLU A 53 13.33 -7.10 2.89
C GLU A 53 13.10 -6.09 4.02
N ARG A 54 14.19 -5.64 4.65
CA ARG A 54 14.15 -4.70 5.78
C ARG A 54 13.56 -3.35 5.39
N ARG A 55 14.02 -2.77 4.28
CA ARG A 55 13.76 -1.38 3.90
C ARG A 55 12.42 -1.22 3.16
N GLN A 56 11.51 -0.41 3.68
CA GLN A 56 10.22 -0.14 3.03
C GLN A 56 10.30 0.86 1.87
N ARG A 57 11.02 1.98 2.04
CA ARG A 57 11.15 3.02 1.01
C ARG A 57 11.97 2.53 -0.19
N SER A 58 11.65 2.99 -1.39
CA SER A 58 12.37 2.62 -2.61
C SER A 58 13.86 2.88 -2.49
N ARG A 59 14.69 1.90 -2.90
CA ARG A 59 16.16 2.05 -2.99
C ARG A 59 16.51 2.91 -4.20
N LEU A 60 15.93 2.60 -5.36
CA LEU A 60 16.15 3.29 -6.62
C LEU A 60 15.89 4.80 -6.49
N ALA A 61 14.78 5.16 -5.83
CA ALA A 61 14.43 6.57 -5.64
C ALA A 61 15.40 7.32 -4.72
N SER A 62 16.13 6.64 -3.85
CA SER A 62 17.17 7.29 -3.01
C SER A 62 18.52 7.41 -3.69
N GLU A 63 18.74 6.66 -4.78
CA GLU A 63 19.94 6.76 -5.61
C GLU A 63 19.77 7.79 -6.73
N GLU A 64 18.52 8.19 -7.01
CA GLU A 64 18.16 9.20 -8.00
C GLU A 64 18.31 10.61 -7.43
N GLU A 65 19.31 11.35 -7.93
CA GLU A 65 19.65 12.70 -7.45
C GLU A 65 18.53 13.74 -7.63
N ALA A 66 17.63 13.50 -8.59
CA ALA A 66 16.49 14.37 -8.88
C ALA A 66 15.20 14.00 -8.13
N ALA A 67 15.17 12.86 -7.41
CA ALA A 67 13.96 12.40 -6.75
C ALA A 67 13.61 13.28 -5.54
N LYS A 68 12.36 13.72 -5.47
CA LYS A 68 11.83 14.48 -4.34
C LYS A 68 11.69 13.57 -3.11
N SER A 69 11.85 14.11 -1.92
CA SER A 69 11.67 13.32 -0.69
C SER A 69 10.19 12.90 -0.52
N LEU A 70 9.97 11.77 0.15
CA LEU A 70 8.61 11.29 0.45
C LEU A 70 7.83 12.30 1.30
N GLU A 71 8.51 12.94 2.25
CA GLU A 71 7.99 14.00 3.09
C GLU A 71 7.51 15.20 2.26
N ASP A 72 8.30 15.63 1.28
CA ASP A 72 7.95 16.76 0.43
C ASP A 72 6.82 16.42 -0.56
N ALA A 73 6.79 15.19 -1.08
CA ALA A 73 5.71 14.71 -1.94
C ALA A 73 4.37 14.72 -1.18
N VAL A 74 4.35 14.18 0.05
CA VAL A 74 3.16 14.19 0.91
C VAL A 74 2.76 15.60 1.37
N THR A 75 3.73 16.46 1.66
CA THR A 75 3.47 17.86 2.01
C THR A 75 2.86 18.61 0.83
N GLY A 76 3.33 18.35 -0.40
CA GLY A 76 2.75 18.88 -1.63
C GLY A 76 1.31 18.43 -1.85
N ALA A 77 1.02 17.15 -1.56
CA ALA A 77 -0.29 16.54 -1.73
C ALA A 77 -1.41 17.23 -0.92
N GLN A 78 -1.09 17.98 0.15
CA GLN A 78 -2.11 18.63 0.98
C GLN A 78 -3.03 19.60 0.22
N HIS A 79 -2.52 20.18 -0.88
CA HIS A 79 -3.27 21.11 -1.72
C HIS A 79 -4.11 20.40 -2.80
N GLY A 80 -4.03 19.08 -2.87
CA GLY A 80 -4.69 18.24 -3.85
C GLY A 80 -3.83 17.04 -4.17
N LEU A 81 -4.37 15.83 -3.98
CA LEU A 81 -3.72 14.60 -4.40
C LEU A 81 -4.07 14.32 -5.86
N THR A 82 -3.14 14.62 -6.78
CA THR A 82 -3.28 14.26 -8.20
C THR A 82 -2.77 12.83 -8.47
N PRO A 83 -3.11 12.21 -9.61
CA PRO A 83 -2.58 10.90 -9.98
C PRO A 83 -1.04 10.86 -10.01
N GLU A 84 -0.39 11.93 -10.48
CA GLU A 84 1.08 12.03 -10.57
C GLU A 84 1.71 12.07 -9.18
N ILE A 85 1.14 12.85 -8.26
CA ILE A 85 1.60 12.91 -6.86
C ILE A 85 1.35 11.57 -6.16
N ALA A 86 0.22 10.91 -6.44
CA ALA A 86 -0.08 9.59 -5.90
C ALA A 86 0.91 8.53 -6.41
N GLU A 87 1.28 8.57 -7.68
CA GLU A 87 2.31 7.71 -8.27
C GLU A 87 3.69 7.99 -7.68
N GLU A 88 4.07 9.26 -7.53
CA GLU A 88 5.33 9.68 -6.90
C GLU A 88 5.41 9.16 -5.45
N ILE A 89 4.37 9.36 -4.64
CA ILE A 89 4.31 8.84 -3.26
C ILE A 89 4.41 7.31 -3.25
N SER A 90 3.77 6.63 -4.21
CA SER A 90 3.82 5.17 -4.33
C SER A 90 5.24 4.68 -4.62
N TYR A 91 5.88 5.30 -5.61
CA TYR A 91 7.26 5.02 -5.99
C TYR A 91 8.22 5.21 -4.81
N LEU A 92 8.15 6.37 -4.14
CA LEU A 92 8.98 6.68 -2.96
C LEU A 92 8.72 5.73 -1.78
N SER A 93 7.48 5.28 -1.62
CA SER A 93 7.07 4.32 -0.57
C SER A 93 7.41 2.86 -0.89
N GLY A 94 7.98 2.58 -2.05
CA GLY A 94 8.35 1.21 -2.46
C GLY A 94 7.16 0.32 -2.79
N ILE A 95 6.04 0.90 -3.24
CA ILE A 95 4.84 0.16 -3.64
C ILE A 95 4.49 0.45 -5.11
N LYS A 96 3.81 -0.51 -5.77
CA LYS A 96 3.37 -0.30 -7.15
C LYS A 96 2.26 0.77 -7.21
N PRO A 97 2.17 1.59 -8.27
CA PRO A 97 1.20 2.69 -8.37
C PRO A 97 -0.25 2.28 -8.12
N MET A 98 -0.66 1.12 -8.63
CA MET A 98 -1.99 0.56 -8.41
C MET A 98 -2.34 0.36 -6.92
N ILE A 99 -1.36 0.05 -6.08
CA ILE A 99 -1.53 -0.19 -4.65
C ILE A 99 -1.69 1.15 -3.94
N GLY A 100 -0.91 2.15 -4.35
CA GLY A 100 -1.08 3.52 -3.90
C GLY A 100 -2.45 4.07 -4.23
N ALA A 101 -2.89 3.93 -5.50
CA ALA A 101 -4.24 4.30 -5.91
C ALA A 101 -5.29 3.66 -5.00
N ARG A 102 -5.18 2.35 -4.74
CA ARG A 102 -6.08 1.64 -3.83
C ARG A 102 -6.07 2.16 -2.39
N ILE A 103 -4.90 2.53 -1.87
CA ILE A 103 -4.75 3.14 -0.54
C ILE A 103 -5.46 4.50 -0.49
N PHE A 104 -5.29 5.32 -1.53
CA PHE A 104 -5.80 6.69 -1.58
C PHE A 104 -7.30 6.77 -1.87
N THR A 105 -7.84 5.80 -2.61
CA THR A 105 -9.29 5.71 -2.90
C THR A 105 -10.08 4.98 -1.83
N ASP A 106 -9.43 4.35 -0.84
CA ASP A 106 -10.13 3.62 0.22
C ASP A 106 -11.00 4.55 1.09
N PRO A 107 -12.32 4.32 1.18
CA PRO A 107 -13.24 5.24 1.85
C PRO A 107 -13.01 5.34 3.36
N GLY A 108 -12.49 4.29 4.00
CA GLY A 108 -12.20 4.28 5.43
C GLY A 108 -10.92 5.05 5.78
N GLY A 109 -9.92 5.00 4.89
CA GLY A 109 -8.65 5.72 5.01
C GLY A 109 -7.66 5.10 5.99
N GLU A 110 -8.00 4.01 6.68
CA GLU A 110 -7.05 3.27 7.52
C GLU A 110 -5.77 2.84 6.77
N PRO A 111 -5.81 2.51 5.46
CA PRO A 111 -4.60 2.25 4.68
C PRO A 111 -3.60 3.42 4.63
N ILE A 112 -4.05 4.67 4.75
CA ILE A 112 -3.17 5.85 4.80
C ILE A 112 -2.33 5.80 6.09
N ALA A 113 -2.93 5.42 7.23
CA ALA A 113 -2.20 5.25 8.47
C ALA A 113 -1.16 4.13 8.36
N VAL A 114 -1.50 3.01 7.72
CA VAL A 114 -0.55 1.90 7.47
C VAL A 114 0.61 2.37 6.59
N LEU A 115 0.31 3.06 5.48
CA LEU A 115 1.32 3.63 4.59
C LEU A 115 2.29 4.53 5.34
N CYS A 116 1.76 5.53 6.07
CA CYS A 116 2.57 6.48 6.82
C CYS A 116 3.43 5.79 7.88
N LYS A 117 2.84 4.85 8.64
CA LYS A 117 3.58 4.13 9.68
C LYS A 117 4.69 3.25 9.10
N ALA A 118 4.41 2.55 8.00
CA ALA A 118 5.35 1.65 7.34
C ALA A 118 6.56 2.41 6.76
N THR A 119 6.35 3.62 6.25
CA THR A 119 7.41 4.45 5.65
C THR A 119 8.08 5.41 6.64
N GLY A 120 7.60 5.47 7.89
CA GLY A 120 8.15 6.36 8.92
C GLY A 120 7.66 7.81 8.83
N LEU A 121 6.62 8.09 8.05
CA LEU A 121 6.01 9.41 8.00
C LEU A 121 5.28 9.76 9.31
N PRO A 122 5.32 11.02 9.77
CA PRO A 122 4.67 11.45 11.01
C PRO A 122 3.15 11.57 10.85
N LYS A 123 2.41 11.65 11.96
CA LYS A 123 0.94 11.86 11.96
C LYS A 123 0.46 13.04 11.11
N GLN A 124 1.27 14.09 11.00
CA GLN A 124 0.93 15.25 10.18
C GLN A 124 0.79 14.88 8.69
N ALA A 125 1.53 13.87 8.22
CA ALA A 125 1.42 13.34 6.87
C ALA A 125 0.02 12.76 6.59
N ILE A 126 -0.61 12.13 7.59
CA ILE A 126 -1.99 11.62 7.47
C ILE A 126 -2.94 12.78 7.19
N ARG A 127 -2.84 13.88 7.95
CA ARG A 127 -3.69 15.06 7.74
C ARG A 127 -3.43 15.73 6.39
N ALA A 128 -2.16 15.81 5.97
CA ALA A 128 -1.82 16.30 4.64
C ALA A 128 -2.51 15.48 3.54
N LEU A 129 -2.38 14.16 3.58
CA LEU A 129 -3.06 13.26 2.62
C LEU A 129 -4.59 13.35 2.72
N TRP A 130 -5.14 13.45 3.94
CA TRP A 130 -6.57 13.59 4.17
C TRP A 130 -7.16 14.84 3.49
N ARG A 131 -6.47 15.99 3.63
CA ARG A 131 -6.83 17.24 2.96
C ARG A 131 -6.66 17.14 1.45
N GLY A 132 -5.56 16.54 0.99
CA GLY A 132 -5.30 16.31 -0.43
C GLY A 132 -6.40 15.48 -1.11
N LEU A 133 -6.95 14.52 -0.37
CA LEU A 133 -8.10 13.69 -0.77
C LEU A 133 -9.46 14.39 -0.60
N LYS A 134 -9.48 15.67 -0.23
CA LYS A 134 -10.69 16.48 -0.02
C LYS A 134 -11.66 15.87 1.00
N ARG A 135 -11.13 15.16 2.01
CA ARG A 135 -11.94 14.58 3.09
C ARG A 135 -12.11 15.59 4.22
N SER A 136 -13.31 15.67 4.79
CA SER A 136 -13.57 16.59 5.90
C SER A 136 -12.78 16.20 7.14
N GLU A 137 -12.08 17.16 7.75
CA GLU A 137 -11.43 16.99 9.07
C GLU A 137 -12.42 17.19 10.22
N ALA A 138 -13.58 17.78 9.96
CA ALA A 138 -14.64 18.03 10.93
C ALA A 138 -15.93 17.26 10.60
N ASP A 139 -16.73 17.00 11.63
CA ASP A 139 -18.11 16.53 11.47
C ASP A 139 -19.08 17.70 11.21
N GLY A 140 -20.36 17.39 11.04
CA GLY A 140 -21.40 18.40 10.80
C GLY A 140 -21.66 19.35 11.98
N ALA A 141 -21.16 19.03 13.18
CA ALA A 141 -21.24 19.86 14.38
C ALA A 141 -19.95 20.67 14.64
N GLY A 142 -18.95 20.57 13.77
CA GLY A 142 -17.64 21.21 13.94
C GLY A 142 -16.67 20.46 14.86
N GLY A 143 -17.04 19.28 15.35
CA GLY A 143 -16.17 18.34 16.08
C GLY A 143 -15.20 17.60 15.14
N PRO A 144 -14.21 16.86 15.66
CA PRO A 144 -13.29 16.09 14.82
C PRO A 144 -14.03 15.00 14.04
N SER A 145 -13.70 14.84 12.76
CA SER A 145 -14.26 13.80 11.90
C SER A 145 -14.01 12.41 12.50
N PRO A 146 -15.07 11.61 12.79
CA PRO A 146 -14.90 10.28 13.36
C PRO A 146 -14.07 9.35 12.48
N ALA A 147 -14.08 9.56 11.16
CA ALA A 147 -13.26 8.79 10.22
C ALA A 147 -11.78 9.13 10.38
N LEU A 148 -11.44 10.42 10.45
CA LEU A 148 -10.06 10.86 10.68
C LEU A 148 -9.56 10.38 12.04
N GLU A 149 -10.39 10.45 13.08
CA GLU A 149 -10.04 9.96 14.42
C GLU A 149 -9.70 8.47 14.42
N ARG A 150 -10.52 7.64 13.77
CA ARG A 150 -10.22 6.21 13.60
C ARG A 150 -8.89 5.97 12.89
N VAL A 151 -8.58 6.71 11.84
CA VAL A 151 -7.32 6.59 11.10
C VAL A 151 -6.13 6.94 12.00
N MET A 152 -6.25 7.99 12.81
CA MET A 152 -5.21 8.39 13.77
C MET A 152 -5.01 7.33 14.87
N ILE A 153 -6.09 6.73 15.37
CA ILE A 153 -6.02 5.60 16.31
C ILE A 153 -5.30 4.41 15.68
N VAL A 154 -5.58 4.08 14.41
CA VAL A 154 -4.91 2.99 13.69
C VAL A 154 -3.39 3.25 13.62
N TYR A 155 -2.98 4.48 13.29
CA TYR A 155 -1.57 4.84 13.24
C TYR A 155 -0.85 4.67 14.58
N ASP A 156 -1.51 5.05 15.69
CA ASP A 156 -0.97 4.92 17.03
C ASP A 156 -0.85 3.47 17.49
N MET A 157 -1.87 2.68 17.17
CA MET A 157 -1.98 1.29 17.58
C MET A 157 -1.01 0.37 16.83
N ILE A 158 -0.79 0.60 15.53
CA ILE A 158 0.02 -0.30 14.71
C ILE A 158 1.52 -0.04 14.90
N ALA A 159 2.28 -1.10 15.18
CA ALA A 159 3.74 -1.05 15.23
C ALA A 159 4.33 -0.89 13.82
N VAL A 160 5.53 -0.30 13.71
CA VAL A 160 6.20 -0.04 12.43
C VAL A 160 6.42 -1.33 11.64
N ASP A 161 7.02 -2.37 12.25
CA ASP A 161 7.28 -3.64 11.56
C ASP A 161 6.00 -4.32 11.05
N ARG A 162 4.92 -4.24 11.84
CA ARG A 162 3.61 -4.75 11.42
C ARG A 162 3.05 -3.97 10.23
N ALA A 163 3.13 -2.64 10.26
CA ALA A 163 2.68 -1.81 9.16
C ALA A 163 3.44 -2.12 7.86
N GLN A 164 4.77 -2.31 7.95
CA GLN A 164 5.60 -2.71 6.81
C GLN A 164 5.19 -4.08 6.27
N THR A 165 4.93 -5.05 7.14
CA THR A 165 4.48 -6.38 6.73
C THR A 165 3.12 -6.33 6.03
N VAL A 166 2.16 -5.59 6.58
CA VAL A 166 0.84 -5.39 5.95
C VAL A 166 0.97 -4.73 4.59
N LEU A 167 1.77 -3.66 4.47
CA LEU A 167 1.97 -2.94 3.22
C LEU A 167 2.63 -3.81 2.14
N ARG A 168 3.62 -4.63 2.52
CA ARG A 168 4.23 -5.61 1.61
C ARG A 168 3.25 -6.68 1.16
N TYR A 169 2.45 -7.21 2.09
CA TYR A 169 1.43 -8.18 1.76
C TYR A 169 0.45 -7.62 0.73
N TRP A 170 -0.04 -6.38 0.93
CA TRP A 170 -0.89 -5.70 -0.07
C TRP A 170 -0.19 -5.52 -1.41
N ASN A 171 1.07 -5.06 -1.39
CA ASN A 171 1.86 -4.85 -2.60
C ASN A 171 2.14 -6.15 -3.37
N TRP A 172 2.20 -7.29 -2.67
CA TRP A 172 2.40 -8.60 -3.26
C TRP A 172 1.09 -9.23 -3.73
N SER A 173 0.10 -9.41 -2.83
CA SER A 173 -1.11 -10.19 -3.07
C SER A 173 -1.95 -9.63 -4.21
N MET A 174 -1.97 -8.31 -4.40
CA MET A 174 -2.72 -7.69 -5.49
C MET A 174 -2.01 -7.79 -6.85
N THR A 175 -0.74 -8.21 -6.85
CA THR A 175 0.07 -8.31 -8.08
C THR A 175 0.36 -9.74 -8.48
N SER A 176 0.31 -10.68 -7.55
CA SER A 176 0.30 -12.11 -7.86
C SER A 176 -0.99 -12.56 -8.55
N VAL A 177 -2.07 -11.80 -8.34
CA VAL A 177 -3.39 -12.08 -8.92
C VAL A 177 -3.55 -11.45 -10.31
N LEU A 178 -2.73 -10.47 -10.68
CA LEU A 178 -2.81 -9.82 -11.99
C LEU A 178 -1.97 -10.56 -13.04
N THR A 179 -2.60 -11.48 -13.76
CA THR A 179 -1.99 -12.06 -14.96
C THR A 179 -1.98 -11.05 -16.11
N PRO A 180 -1.04 -11.13 -17.07
CA PRO A 180 -1.04 -10.27 -18.26
C PRO A 180 -2.33 -10.37 -19.10
N ALA A 181 -3.01 -11.52 -19.03
CA ALA A 181 -4.34 -11.70 -19.61
C ALA A 181 -5.38 -10.84 -18.88
N LEU A 182 -5.36 -10.86 -17.55
CA LEU A 182 -6.25 -10.06 -16.69
C LEU A 182 -6.11 -8.56 -16.94
N VAL A 183 -4.87 -8.07 -17.04
CA VAL A 183 -4.58 -6.64 -17.28
C VAL A 183 -5.08 -6.20 -18.66
N ARG A 184 -4.99 -7.05 -19.68
CA ARG A 184 -5.52 -6.76 -21.02
C ARG A 184 -7.04 -6.77 -21.06
N ALA A 185 -7.67 -7.72 -20.37
CA ALA A 185 -9.12 -7.81 -20.29
C ALA A 185 -9.73 -6.57 -19.62
N VAL A 186 -9.14 -6.10 -18.50
CA VAL A 186 -9.59 -4.88 -17.80
C VAL A 186 -9.38 -3.60 -18.62
N ARG A 187 -8.32 -3.52 -19.45
CA ARG A 187 -8.03 -2.33 -20.27
C ARG A 187 -8.88 -2.21 -21.55
N ASN A 188 -9.40 -3.32 -22.05
CA ASN A 188 -10.09 -3.36 -23.35
C ASN A 188 -11.62 -3.35 -23.21
N ASP A 189 -12.17 -2.99 -22.04
CA ASP A 189 -13.60 -3.12 -21.70
C ASP A 189 -14.18 -4.49 -22.08
N GLY A 190 -13.38 -5.55 -21.95
CA GLY A 190 -13.84 -6.90 -22.26
C GLY A 190 -14.93 -7.31 -21.29
N GLU A 191 -16.04 -7.86 -21.79
CA GLU A 191 -17.09 -8.43 -20.93
C GLU A 191 -16.48 -9.47 -19.98
N LEU A 192 -16.68 -9.24 -18.68
CA LEU A 192 -16.21 -10.14 -17.63
C LEU A 192 -17.16 -11.34 -17.56
N THR A 193 -16.70 -12.51 -18.01
CA THR A 193 -17.46 -13.76 -17.98
C THR A 193 -17.20 -14.53 -16.66
N PRO A 194 -18.25 -14.77 -15.85
CA PRO A 194 -18.10 -15.56 -14.63
C PRO A 194 -17.60 -16.99 -14.94
N GLY A 195 -16.54 -17.42 -14.27
CA GLY A 195 -15.99 -18.79 -14.40
C GLY A 195 -14.76 -18.93 -15.33
N GLU A 196 -14.37 -17.90 -16.07
CA GLU A 196 -13.11 -17.89 -16.84
C GLU A 196 -11.87 -17.66 -15.97
N TYR A 197 -12.05 -17.09 -14.78
CA TYR A 197 -10.98 -16.67 -13.89
C TYR A 197 -11.12 -17.35 -12.54
N SER A 198 -9.99 -17.59 -11.87
CA SER A 198 -10.01 -18.07 -10.49
C SER A 198 -10.65 -17.04 -9.55
N ASP A 199 -11.21 -17.47 -8.41
CA ASP A 199 -11.85 -16.56 -7.44
C ASP A 199 -10.98 -15.36 -7.04
N PRO A 200 -9.65 -15.51 -6.85
CA PRO A 200 -8.77 -14.37 -6.61
C PRO A 200 -8.71 -13.41 -7.81
N GLU A 201 -8.54 -13.93 -9.03
CA GLU A 201 -8.47 -13.15 -10.27
C GLU A 201 -9.76 -12.38 -10.53
N TRP A 202 -10.91 -13.04 -10.32
CA TRP A 202 -12.22 -12.40 -10.40
C TRP A 202 -12.39 -11.27 -9.38
N ALA A 203 -11.97 -11.49 -8.14
CA ALA A 203 -12.00 -10.47 -7.10
C ALA A 203 -11.07 -9.27 -7.41
N ALA A 204 -9.92 -9.51 -8.05
CA ALA A 204 -9.05 -8.45 -8.54
C ALA A 204 -9.63 -7.71 -9.75
N MET A 205 -10.30 -8.41 -10.69
CA MET A 205 -10.98 -7.77 -11.82
C MET A 205 -12.08 -6.81 -11.37
N LEU A 206 -12.97 -7.26 -10.48
CA LEU A 206 -14.02 -6.40 -9.89
C LEU A 206 -13.46 -5.24 -9.08
N THR A 207 -12.24 -5.39 -8.57
CA THR A 207 -11.53 -4.36 -7.81
C THR A 207 -10.99 -3.29 -8.76
N LEU A 208 -10.39 -3.71 -9.88
CA LEU A 208 -9.75 -2.81 -10.84
C LEU A 208 -10.75 -2.14 -11.78
N SER A 209 -11.80 -2.83 -12.23
CA SER A 209 -12.82 -2.22 -13.10
C SER A 209 -13.46 -1.00 -12.45
N LYS A 210 -13.74 -1.07 -11.15
CA LYS A 210 -14.26 0.05 -10.34
C LYS A 210 -13.28 1.22 -10.19
N ASP A 211 -11.98 0.95 -10.32
CA ASP A 211 -10.92 1.95 -10.24
C ASP A 211 -10.65 2.61 -11.62
N PHE A 212 -11.14 2.03 -12.74
CA PHE A 212 -11.02 2.58 -14.11
C PHE A 212 -12.28 3.28 -14.63
N ASP A 213 -13.46 3.00 -14.06
CA ASP A 213 -14.75 3.63 -14.43
C ASP A 213 -14.94 5.07 -13.88
N ARG A 214 -13.87 5.78 -13.49
CA ARG A 214 -13.94 7.15 -12.94
C ARG A 214 -12.90 8.12 -13.49
#